data_AF-A0A8T4ZQH7-F1
#
_entry.id   AF-A0A8T4ZQH7-F1
#
_cell.length_a   1.000
_cell.length_b   1.000
_cell.length_c   1.000
_cell.angle_alpha   90.00
_cell.angle_beta   90.00
_cell.angle_gamma   90.00
#
_symmetry.space_group_name_H-M   'P 1'
#
loop_
_entity.id
_entity.type
_entity.pdbx_description
1 polymer ?
#
loop_
_entity_poly.entity_id
_entity_poly.type
_entity_poly.pdbx_seq_one_letter_code
_entity_poly.pdbx_strand_id
1 'polypeptide(L)' 'MVKKVIIEMVLVSESFGKRAEEIEQDILEELRHGLIIPWCDKVEKVRVVE' A
#
# COMPACT_ATOMS: atom_id res chain seq x y z
N MET A 1 0.60 -19.46 13.40
CA MET A 1 -0.28 -19.10 12.27
C MET A 1 -0.08 -17.63 11.98
N VAL A 2 0.37 -17.27 10.78
CA VAL A 2 0.63 -15.87 10.40
C VAL A 2 -0.52 -15.42 9.51
N LYS A 3 -1.43 -14.60 10.02
CA LYS A 3 -2.49 -14.01 9.21
C LYS A 3 -1.86 -12.97 8.28
N LYS A 4 -2.12 -13.08 6.98
CA LYS A 4 -1.71 -12.08 5.98
C LYS A 4 -2.90 -11.21 5.62
N VAL A 5 -2.65 -9.99 5.19
CA VAL A 5 -3.69 -9.08 4.69
C VAL A 5 -3.31 -8.67 3.28
N ILE A 6 -4.28 -8.71 2.36
CA ILE A 6 -4.14 -8.17 1.01
C ILE A 6 -5.04 -6.95 0.92
N ILE A 7 -4.45 -5.82 0.53
CA ILE A 7 -5.12 -4.53 0.35
C ILE A 7 -5.03 -4.18 -1.14
N GLU A 8 -6.19 -3.99 -1.77
CA GLU A 8 -6.30 -3.47 -3.14
C GLU A 8 -6.72 -2.00 -3.02
N MET A 9 -5.96 -1.11 -3.64
CA MET A 9 -6.15 0.34 -3.53
C MET A 9 -5.87 1.04 -4.87
N VAL A 10 -6.53 2.18 -5.04
CA VAL A 10 -6.24 3.14 -6.10
C VAL A 10 -5.11 4.05 -5.64
N LEU A 11 -4.13 4.25 -6.51
CA LEU A 11 -3.04 5.18 -6.25
C LEU A 11 -3.43 6.61 -6.66
N VAL A 12 -2.93 7.60 -5.91
CA VAL A 12 -3.07 9.03 -6.24
C VAL A 12 -2.40 9.35 -7.58
N SER A 13 -2.86 10.37 -8.29
CA SER A 13 -2.37 10.70 -9.64
C SER A 13 -0.90 11.09 -9.67
N GLU A 14 -0.38 11.64 -8.57
CA GLU A 14 1.03 11.99 -8.35
C GLU A 14 1.97 10.78 -8.47
N SER A 15 1.45 9.57 -8.27
CA SER A 15 2.22 8.32 -8.42
C SER A 15 2.54 7.98 -9.88
N PHE A 16 1.84 8.56 -10.87
CA PHE A 16 1.98 8.20 -12.29
C PHE A 16 3.40 8.43 -12.85
N GLY A 17 4.14 9.39 -12.28
CA GLY A 17 5.53 9.69 -12.65
C GLY A 17 6.58 8.87 -11.89
N LYS A 18 6.16 7.96 -11.00
CA LYS A 18 7.04 7.15 -10.15
C LYS A 18 7.11 5.73 -10.67
N ARG A 19 8.28 5.10 -10.48
CA ARG A 19 8.41 3.67 -10.77
C ARG A 19 7.69 2.86 -9.68
N ALA A 20 7.21 1.69 -10.06
CA ALA A 20 6.53 0.80 -9.13
C ALA A 20 7.42 0.45 -7.93
N GLU A 21 8.71 0.21 -8.15
CA GLU A 21 9.65 -0.14 -7.09
C GLU A 21 9.86 0.98 -6.08
N GLU A 22 9.77 2.25 -6.51
CA GLU A 22 9.86 3.41 -5.61
C GLU A 22 8.61 3.51 -4.73
N ILE A 23 7.42 3.35 -5.34
CA ILE A 23 6.14 3.35 -4.62
C ILE A 23 6.10 2.22 -3.59
N GLU A 24 6.54 1.01 -3.97
CA GLU A 24 6.59 -0.15 -3.07
C GLU A 24 7.52 0.08 -1.88
N GLN A 25 8.70 0.67 -2.11
CA GLN A 25 9.64 0.99 -1.05
C GLN A 25 9.06 1.99 -0.06
N ASP A 26 8.47 3.10 -0.55
CA ASP A 26 7.83 4.11 0.29
C ASP A 26 6.72 3.49 1.16
N ILE A 27 5.86 2.66 0.57
CA ILE A 27 4.78 1.98 1.29
C ILE A 27 5.35 1.05 2.37
N LEU A 28 6.35 0.25 2.05
CA LEU A 28 6.95 -0.70 3.00
C LEU A 28 7.69 0.00 4.13
N GLU A 29 8.30 1.16 3.87
CA GLU A 29 8.96 1.96 4.89
C GLU A 29 7.95 2.60 5.85
N GLU A 30 6.93 3.26 5.33
CA GLU A 30 5.91 3.92 6.16
C GLU A 30 5.08 2.92 6.98
N LEU A 31 4.76 1.76 6.43
CA LEU A 31 4.04 0.71 7.15
C LEU A 31 4.81 0.15 8.36
N ARG A 32 6.14 0.32 8.41
CA ARG A 32 6.93 -0.03 9.61
C ARG A 32 6.84 1.03 10.70
N HIS A 33 6.57 2.27 10.32
CA HIS A 33 6.50 3.41 11.22
C HIS A 33 5.07 3.75 11.66
N GLY A 34 4.04 3.27 10.93
CA GLY A 34 2.64 3.52 11.25
C GLY A 34 1.64 2.80 10.35
N LEU A 35 0.39 3.28 10.36
CA LEU A 35 -0.74 2.72 9.59
C LEU A 35 -1.09 3.55 8.35
N ILE A 36 -0.27 4.54 7.99
CA ILE A 36 -0.51 5.38 6.82
C ILE A 36 0.10 4.67 5.60
N ILE A 37 -0.71 4.45 4.57
CA ILE A 37 -0.23 3.92 3.30
C ILE A 37 -0.02 5.11 2.36
N PRO A 38 1.24 5.51 2.08
CA PRO A 38 1.50 6.57 1.13
C PRO A 38 0.95 6.17 -0.25
N TRP A 39 0.68 7.17 -1.07
CA TRP A 39 0.12 7.00 -2.42
C TRP A 39 -1.31 6.45 -2.50
N CYS A 40 -1.93 6.07 -1.39
CA CYS A 40 -3.31 5.57 -1.39
C CYS A 40 -4.32 6.72 -1.54
N ASP A 41 -5.06 6.74 -2.65
CA ASP A 41 -6.23 7.62 -2.83
C ASP A 41 -7.45 6.98 -2.15
N LYS A 42 -7.69 5.71 -2.48
CA LYS A 42 -8.86 4.98 -2.03
C LYS A 42 -8.57 3.50 -1.88
N VAL A 43 -8.98 2.92 -0.75
CA VAL A 43 -8.99 1.47 -0.56
C VAL A 43 -10.24 0.88 -1.22
N GLU A 44 -10.05 -0.08 -2.12
CA GLU A 44 -11.15 -0.80 -2.77
C GLU A 44 -11.52 -2.07 -2.03
N LYS A 45 -10.51 -2.81 -1.53
CA LYS A 45 -10.74 -4.09 -0.89
C LYS A 45 -9.68 -4.40 0.15
N VAL A 46 -10.11 -4.97 1.27
CA VAL A 46 -9.24 -5.53 2.30
C VAL A 46 -9.69 -6.96 2.56
N ARG A 47 -8.76 -7.92 2.51
CA ARG A 47 -9.03 -9.32 2.86
C ARG A 47 -7.92 -9.89 3.73
N VAL A 48 -8.30 -10.64 4.75
CA VAL A 48 -7.39 -11.44 5.56
C VAL A 48 -7.29 -12.83 4.94
N VAL A 49 -6.08 -13.31 4.74
CA VAL A 49 -5.80 -14.66 4.24
C VAL A 49 -4.98 -15.43 5.30
N GLU A 50 -5.23 -16.74 5.42
CA GLU A 50 -4.62 -17.62 6.43
C GLU A 50 -3.15 -17.94 6.17
#